data_AF-A0A2V9B661-F1
#
_entry.id   AF-A0A2V9B661-F1
#
_cell.length_a   1.000
_cell.length_b   1.000
_cell.length_c   1.000
_cell.angle_alpha   90.00
_cell.angle_beta   90.00
_cell.angle_gamma   90.00
#
_symmetry.space_group_name_H-M   'P 1'
#
loop_
_entity.id
_entity.type
_entity.pdbx_description
1 polymer ?
#
loop_
_entity_poly.entity_id
_entity_poly.type
_entity_poly.pdbx_seq_one_letter_code
_entity_poly.pdbx_strand_id
1 'polypeptide(L)'
;AVVREAFSRLGYPESEIIGVGVLLLMCTALYLIPRSSIFGAILLTGFLGGAVATHVRVGDPLLYHVLFSTYIAALLWVGLYLREPRLRALVPLTS
;
A
#
# COMPACT_ATOMS: atom_id res chain seq x y z
N ALA A 1 5.89 -4.80 -21.22
CA ALA A 1 4.81 -5.74 -21.59
C ALA A 1 3.94 -6.08 -20.39
N VAL A 2 4.49 -6.74 -19.36
CA VAL A 2 3.72 -7.25 -18.19
C VAL A 2 2.88 -6.18 -17.47
N VAL A 3 3.43 -5.01 -17.15
CA VAL A 3 2.68 -3.94 -16.43
C VAL A 3 1.50 -3.42 -17.24
N ARG A 4 1.65 -3.28 -18.56
CA ARG A 4 0.56 -2.83 -19.44
C ARG A 4 -0.58 -3.84 -19.48
N GLU A 5 -0.23 -5.12 -19.57
CA GLU A 5 -1.20 -6.21 -19.54
C GLU A 5 -1.95 -6.27 -18.21
N ALA A 6 -1.26 -6.08 -17.08
CA ALA A 6 -1.89 -6.03 -15.77
C ALA A 6 -2.89 -4.86 -15.65
N PHE A 7 -2.51 -3.65 -16.08
CA PHE A 7 -3.41 -2.49 -16.06
C PHE A 7 -4.63 -2.69 -16.97
N SER A 8 -4.42 -3.28 -18.15
CA SER A 8 -5.51 -3.65 -19.07
C SER A 8 -6.50 -4.63 -18.43
N ARG A 9 -6.00 -5.69 -17.77
CA ARG A 9 -6.86 -6.65 -17.04
C ARG A 9 -7.65 -6.01 -15.91
N LEU A 10 -7.07 -5.00 -15.25
CA LEU A 10 -7.72 -4.23 -14.18
C LEU A 10 -8.69 -3.15 -14.71
N GLY A 11 -8.78 -2.99 -16.04
CA GLY A 11 -9.65 -1.99 -16.67
C GLY A 11 -9.13 -0.56 -16.58
N TYR A 12 -7.83 -0.36 -16.33
CA TYR A 12 -7.19 0.95 -16.32
C TYR A 12 -6.55 1.28 -17.67
N PRO A 13 -6.67 2.54 -18.15
CA PRO A 13 -5.96 2.95 -19.36
C PRO A 13 -4.45 3.02 -19.11
N GLU A 14 -3.66 2.77 -20.16
CA GLU A 14 -2.18 2.78 -20.04
C GLU A 14 -1.61 4.15 -19.62
N SER A 15 -2.35 5.25 -19.84
CA SER A 15 -1.99 6.59 -19.38
C SER A 15 -1.83 6.67 -17.86
N GLU A 16 -2.56 5.84 -17.10
CA GLU A 16 -2.55 5.86 -15.64
C GLU A 16 -1.33 5.15 -15.04
N ILE A 17 -0.62 4.34 -15.83
CA ILE A 17 0.53 3.54 -15.36
C ILE A 17 1.57 4.44 -14.70
N ILE A 18 1.90 5.57 -15.35
CA ILE A 18 2.91 6.49 -14.86
C ILE A 18 2.40 7.22 -13.60
N GLY A 19 1.15 7.69 -13.61
CA GLY A 19 0.56 8.40 -12.47
C GLY A 19 0.51 7.54 -11.21
N VAL A 20 -0.01 6.31 -11.33
CA VAL A 20 -0.08 5.34 -10.22
C VAL A 20 1.32 4.95 -9.73
N GLY A 21 2.26 4.73 -10.66
CA GLY A 21 3.65 4.42 -10.32
C GLY A 21 4.35 5.55 -9.56
N VAL A 22 4.21 6.80 -10.03
CA VAL A 22 4.78 7.97 -9.36
C VAL A 22 4.15 8.18 -7.98
N LEU A 23 2.83 8.03 -7.86
CA LEU A 23 2.14 8.13 -6.56
C LEU A 23 2.67 7.09 -5.58
N LEU A 24 2.77 5.83 -6.00
CA LEU A 24 3.32 4.75 -5.17
C LEU A 24 4.77 5.04 -4.73
N LEU A 25 5.61 5.50 -5.66
CA LEU A 25 7.00 5.86 -5.36
C LEU A 25 7.09 7.00 -4.35
N MET A 26 6.27 8.05 -4.50
CA MET A 26 6.20 9.16 -3.56
C MET A 26 5.79 8.70 -2.16
N CYS A 27 4.73 7.90 -2.04
CA CYS A 27 4.29 7.34 -0.76
C CYS A 27 5.36 6.46 -0.11
N THR A 28 6.05 5.65 -0.93
CA THR A 28 7.15 4.78 -0.48
C THR A 28 8.36 5.58 -0.01
N ALA A 29 8.74 6.63 -0.74
CA ALA A 29 9.83 7.53 -0.35
C ALA A 29 9.53 8.21 1.00
N LEU A 30 8.30 8.69 1.19
CA LEU A 30 7.85 9.26 2.47
C LEU A 30 7.88 8.24 3.61
N TYR A 31 7.52 6.98 3.33
CA TYR A 31 7.57 5.89 4.31
C TYR A 31 9.00 5.52 4.69
N LEU A 32 9.97 5.67 3.77
CA LEU A 32 11.36 5.31 4.00
C LEU A 32 12.09 6.35 4.87
N ILE A 33 11.73 7.63 4.74
CA ILE A 33 12.33 8.71 5.52
C ILE A 33 11.82 8.64 6.98
N PRO A 34 12.69 8.43 7.99
CA PRO A 34 12.27 8.19 9.38
C PRO A 34 11.34 9.28 9.93
N ARG A 35 11.62 10.55 9.59
CA ARG A 35 10.84 11.71 10.05
C ARG A 35 9.41 11.75 9.51
N SER A 36 9.15 11.19 8.33
CA SER A 36 7.83 11.15 7.69
C SER A 36 7.25 9.73 7.61
N SER A 37 7.89 8.77 8.25
CA SER A 37 7.60 7.34 8.11
C SER A 37 6.16 6.97 8.43
N ILE A 38 5.59 7.56 9.50
CA ILE A 38 4.19 7.40 9.89
C ILE A 38 3.25 7.94 8.81
N PHE A 39 3.52 9.14 8.29
CA PHE A 39 2.71 9.74 7.23
C PHE A 39 2.76 8.90 5.94
N GLY A 40 3.95 8.43 5.57
CA GLY A 40 4.11 7.52 4.44
C GLY A 40 3.34 6.21 4.62
N ALA A 41 3.31 5.63 5.83
CA ALA A 41 2.52 4.43 6.12
C ALA A 41 1.01 4.67 5.96
N ILE A 42 0.52 5.83 6.41
CA ILE A 42 -0.89 6.23 6.24
C ILE A 42 -1.23 6.35 4.74
N LEU A 43 -0.38 7.04 3.95
CA LEU A 43 -0.59 7.19 2.51
C LEU A 43 -0.56 5.83 1.78
N LEU A 44 0.41 4.97 2.11
CA LEU A 44 0.49 3.61 1.56
C LEU A 44 -0.73 2.77 1.92
N THR A 45 -1.30 2.95 3.12
CA THR A 45 -2.54 2.27 3.53
C THR A 45 -3.72 2.69 2.66
N GLY A 46 -3.85 3.99 2.38
CA GLY A 46 -4.86 4.50 1.44
C GLY A 46 -4.66 3.95 0.02
N PHE A 47 -3.42 3.95 -0.47
CA PHE A 47 -3.07 3.38 -1.78
C PHE A 47 -3.43 1.89 -1.88
N LEU A 48 -3.05 1.09 -0.87
CA LEU A 48 -3.35 -0.34 -0.81
C LEU A 48 -4.85 -0.60 -0.67
N GLY A 49 -5.61 0.24 0.05
CA GLY A 49 -7.07 0.17 0.09
C GLY A 49 -7.71 0.39 -1.30
N GLY A 50 -7.16 1.29 -2.11
CA GLY A 50 -7.57 1.46 -3.51
C GLY A 50 -7.28 0.22 -4.38
N ALA A 51 -6.15 -0.44 -4.14
CA ALA A 51 -5.81 -1.70 -4.80
C ALA A 51 -6.80 -2.82 -4.42
N VAL A 52 -7.14 -2.97 -3.14
CA VAL A 52 -8.19 -3.87 -2.64
C VAL A 52 -9.51 -3.60 -3.39
N ALA A 53 -9.96 -2.34 -3.41
CA ALA A 53 -11.21 -1.96 -4.07
C ALA A 53 -11.21 -2.27 -5.58
N THR A 54 -10.06 -2.09 -6.25
CA THR A 54 -9.90 -2.42 -7.68
C THR A 54 -10.06 -3.92 -7.91
N HIS A 55 -9.34 -4.76 -7.15
CA HIS A 55 -9.41 -6.22 -7.30
C HIS A 55 -10.80 -6.77 -6.94
N VAL A 56 -11.46 -6.21 -5.93
CA VAL A 56 -12.86 -6.54 -5.61
C VAL A 56 -13.79 -6.19 -6.77
N ARG A 57 -13.61 -5.01 -7.38
CA ARG A 57 -14.45 -4.55 -8.51
C ARG A 57 -14.31 -5.45 -9.74
N VAL A 58 -13.11 -5.94 -10.04
CA VAL A 58 -12.83 -6.82 -11.18
C VAL A 58 -13.25 -8.28 -10.91
N GLY A 59 -13.61 -8.60 -9.66
CA GLY A 59 -14.06 -9.93 -9.27
C GLY A 59 -12.92 -10.91 -9.05
N ASP A 60 -11.70 -10.41 -8.79
CA ASP A 60 -10.54 -11.27 -8.56
C ASP A 60 -10.71 -12.09 -7.26
N PRO A 61 -10.10 -13.28 -7.18
CA PRO A 61 -10.12 -14.11 -5.97
C PRO A 61 -9.71 -13.34 -4.71
N LEU A 62 -10.62 -13.29 -3.72
CA LEU A 62 -10.46 -12.53 -2.48
C LEU A 62 -9.15 -12.87 -1.76
N LEU A 63 -8.86 -14.16 -1.58
CA LEU A 63 -7.73 -14.61 -0.77
C LEU A 63 -6.37 -14.26 -1.38
N TYR A 64 -6.27 -14.21 -2.72
CA TYR A 64 -4.99 -14.11 -3.41
C TYR A 64 -4.70 -12.72 -3.94
N HIS A 65 -5.69 -12.03 -4.51
CA HIS A 65 -5.47 -10.73 -5.14
C HIS A 65 -5.92 -9.59 -4.25
N VAL A 66 -7.04 -9.75 -3.55
CA VAL A 66 -7.59 -8.69 -2.68
C VAL A 66 -6.85 -8.63 -1.35
N LEU A 67 -6.72 -9.77 -0.66
CA LEU A 67 -6.07 -9.79 0.67
C LEU A 67 -4.57 -9.58 0.61
N PHE A 68 -3.93 -9.79 -0.55
CA PHE A 68 -2.51 -9.52 -0.71
C PHE A 68 -2.16 -8.06 -0.35
N SER A 69 -2.92 -7.09 -0.84
CA SER A 69 -2.71 -5.68 -0.49
C SER A 69 -2.86 -5.43 1.02
N THR A 70 -3.81 -6.11 1.67
CA THR A 70 -4.01 -6.06 3.13
C THR A 70 -2.83 -6.65 3.90
N TYR A 71 -2.29 -7.79 3.46
CA TYR A 71 -1.11 -8.40 4.06
C TYR A 71 0.12 -7.48 3.96
N ILE A 72 0.32 -6.84 2.81
CA ILE A 72 1.39 -5.85 2.63
C ILE A 72 1.20 -4.64 3.57
N ALA A 73 -0.03 -4.13 3.69
CA ALA A 73 -0.33 -3.04 4.61
C ALA A 73 0.00 -3.42 6.06
N ALA A 74 -0.40 -4.62 6.49
CA ALA A 74 -0.10 -5.13 7.83
C ALA A 74 1.42 -5.22 8.06
N LEU A 75 2.17 -5.75 7.10
CA LEU A 75 3.64 -5.83 7.18
C LEU A 75 4.31 -4.45 7.29
N LEU A 76 3.83 -3.46 6.52
CA LEU A 76 4.33 -2.08 6.62
C LEU A 76 4.10 -1.49 8.01
N TRP A 77 2.90 -1.66 8.57
CA TRP A 77 2.59 -1.17 9.91
C TRP A 77 3.35 -1.90 11.02
N VAL A 78 3.49 -3.22 10.93
CA VAL A 78 4.30 -4.00 11.88
C VAL A 78 5.76 -3.58 11.82
N GLY A 79 6.34 -3.45 10.61
CA GLY A 79 7.71 -2.98 10.44
C GLY A 79 7.89 -1.55 10.98
N LEU A 80 6.91 -0.67 10.76
CA LEU A 80 6.92 0.68 11.33
C LEU A 80 6.82 0.67 12.85
N TYR A 81 5.94 -0.15 13.42
CA TYR A 81 5.78 -0.30 14.86
C TYR A 81 7.07 -0.76 15.53
N LEU A 82 7.79 -1.69 14.92
CA LEU A 82 9.07 -2.18 15.47
C LEU A 82 10.20 -1.12 15.38
N ARG A 83 10.22 -0.30 14.32
CA ARG A 83 11.30 0.70 14.10
C ARG A 83 11.06 2.05 14.77
N GLU A 84 9.82 2.46 15.00
CA GLU A 84 9.48 3.83 15.44
C GLU A 84 9.00 3.86 16.91
N PRO A 85 9.85 4.31 17.86
CA PRO A 85 9.50 4.38 19.27
C PRO A 85 8.28 5.26 19.56
N ARG A 86 8.08 6.35 18.79
CA ARG A 86 6.94 7.25 18.96
C ARG A 86 5.62 6.54 18.71
N LEU A 87 5.58 5.66 17.71
CA LEU A 87 4.38 4.88 17.40
C LEU A 87 4.09 3.86 18.51
N ARG A 88 5.12 3.22 19.08
CA ARG A 88 4.98 2.31 20.22
C ARG A 88 4.48 3.01 21.48
N ALA A 89 4.86 4.26 21.69
CA ALA A 89 4.36 5.07 22.81
C ALA A 89 2.86 5.40 22.66
N LEU A 90 2.35 5.53 21.43
CA LEU A 90 0.93 5.81 21.17
C LEU A 90 0.05 4.56 21.21
N VAL A 91 0.59 3.42 20.79
CA VAL A 91 -0.13 2.14 20.74
C VAL A 91 0.64 1.09 21.55
N PRO A 92 0.61 1.15 22.90
CA PRO A 92 1.30 0.16 23.71
C PRO A 92 0.59 -1.20 23.59
N LEU A 93 1.21 -2.12 22.86
CA LEU A 93 0.73 -3.51 22.75
C LEU A 93 1.23 -4.39 23.91
N THR A 94 2.13 -3.85 24.73
CA THR A 94 2.64 -4.49 25.95
C THR A 94 1.99 -3.79 27.14
N SER A 95 1.24 -4.55 27.94
CA SER A 95 0.66 -4.09 29.22
C SER A 95 1.75 -3.77 30.25
#